data_AF-A0A0B1T5W2-F1
#
_entry.id   AF-A0A0B1T5W2-F1
#
_cell.length_a   1.000
_cell.length_b   1.000
_cell.length_c   1.000
_cell.angle_alpha   90.00
_cell.angle_beta   90.00
_cell.angle_gamma   90.00
#
_symmetry.space_group_name_H-M   'P 1'
#
loop_
_entity.id
_entity.type
_entity.pdbx_description
1 polymer ?
#
loop_
_entity_poly.entity_id
_entity_poly.type
_entity_poly.pdbx_seq_one_letter_code
_entity_poly.pdbx_strand_id
1 'polypeptide(L)'
;MESHDVDRFRGLDMSHGFIKSIVKNQIDRDEYHKVMEERKIEVQKKIRESKRRKPAGEYKLYVPPHLRAKNEAADANKKSMPDRRNPCPAIVRKASAPASIPPRPVFLLNLKKNSGDTVDIAVMNTDNAARLAKELGRKHGFTDDQCRMLRLTLERELEARLAP
;
A
#
# COMPACT_ATOMS: atom_id res chain seq x y z
N MET A 1 30.59 -19.57 29.47
CA MET A 1 30.02 -18.94 28.26
C MET A 1 30.97 -19.25 27.13
N GLU A 2 30.51 -20.09 26.20
CA GLU A 2 31.29 -20.70 25.11
C GLU A 2 32.04 -19.66 24.27
N SER A 3 33.37 -19.77 24.22
CA SER A 3 34.25 -19.00 23.35
C SER A 3 34.38 -19.67 21.97
N HIS A 4 33.25 -20.07 21.36
CA HIS A 4 33.24 -20.79 20.08
C HIS A 4 33.04 -19.89 18.85
N ASP A 5 32.76 -18.59 19.02
CA ASP A 5 32.46 -17.69 17.89
C ASP A 5 33.66 -16.89 17.36
N VAL A 6 34.75 -16.81 18.12
CA VAL A 6 35.92 -15.99 17.74
C VAL A 6 36.69 -16.61 16.56
N ASP A 7 36.60 -17.93 16.39
CA ASP A 7 37.31 -18.66 15.34
C ASP A 7 36.54 -18.75 14.01
N ARG A 8 35.23 -18.48 13.98
CA ARG A 8 34.41 -18.52 12.74
C ARG A 8 34.75 -17.37 11.78
N PHE A 9 35.25 -16.26 12.31
CA PHE A 9 35.60 -15.06 11.54
C PHE A 9 37.12 -14.85 11.45
N ARG A 10 37.93 -15.87 11.69
CA ARG A 10 39.39 -15.80 11.50
C ARG A 10 39.71 -15.41 10.07
N GLY A 11 40.18 -14.17 9.89
CA GLY A 11 40.53 -13.59 8.59
C GLY A 11 39.65 -12.41 8.17
N LEU A 12 38.58 -12.09 8.92
CA LEU A 12 37.75 -10.91 8.66
C LEU A 12 38.03 -9.82 9.69
N ASP A 13 38.62 -8.73 9.22
CA ASP A 13 38.85 -7.54 10.04
C ASP A 13 37.53 -6.76 10.23
N MET A 14 36.94 -6.89 11.41
CA MET A 14 35.71 -6.18 11.78
C MET A 14 35.89 -4.66 11.87
N SER A 15 37.13 -4.17 11.92
CA SER A 15 37.43 -2.73 11.92
C SER A 15 37.42 -2.11 10.51
N HIS A 16 37.48 -2.95 9.46
CA HIS A 16 37.50 -2.54 8.07
C HIS A 16 36.18 -1.85 7.66
N GLY A 17 36.29 -0.76 6.89
CA GLY A 17 35.13 0.06 6.50
C GLY A 17 34.04 -0.73 5.77
N PHE A 18 34.44 -1.69 4.93
CA PHE A 18 33.52 -2.60 4.25
C PHE A 18 32.72 -3.47 5.24
N ILE A 19 33.38 -4.05 6.25
CA ILE A 19 32.71 -4.90 7.23
C ILE A 19 31.75 -4.07 8.09
N LYS A 20 32.11 -2.84 8.45
CA LYS A 20 31.21 -1.89 9.13
C LYS A 20 29.94 -1.62 8.33
N SER A 21 30.05 -1.50 7.01
CA SER A 21 28.89 -1.27 6.14
C SER A 21 27.95 -2.49 6.09
N ILE A 22 28.50 -3.70 6.09
CA ILE A 22 27.71 -4.95 6.13
C ILE A 22 26.99 -5.07 7.46
N VAL A 23 27.71 -4.86 8.57
CA VAL A 23 27.14 -4.89 9.93
C VAL A 23 26.04 -3.86 10.06
N LYS A 24 26.27 -2.62 9.61
CA LYS A 24 25.25 -1.57 9.62
C LYS A 24 24.00 -1.97 8.81
N ASN A 25 24.17 -2.44 7.58
CA ASN A 25 23.05 -2.88 6.75
C ASN A 25 22.29 -4.09 7.33
N GLN A 26 22.94 -4.92 8.16
CA GLN A 26 22.27 -5.99 8.88
C GLN A 26 21.44 -5.42 10.04
N ILE A 27 22.01 -4.51 10.83
CA ILE A 27 21.32 -3.82 11.92
C ILE A 27 20.11 -3.06 11.38
N ASP A 28 20.28 -2.28 10.31
CA ASP A 28 19.21 -1.47 9.72
C ASP A 28 18.03 -2.36 9.25
N ARG A 29 18.32 -3.54 8.67
CA ARG A 29 17.29 -4.51 8.27
C ARG A 29 16.55 -5.09 9.48
N ASP A 30 17.29 -5.47 10.52
CA ASP A 30 16.74 -6.10 11.71
C ASP A 30 15.91 -5.10 12.53
N GLU A 31 16.38 -3.85 12.65
CA GLU A 31 15.65 -2.76 13.31
C GLU A 31 14.37 -2.42 12.55
N TYR A 32 14.44 -2.31 11.22
CA TYR A 32 13.25 -2.08 10.41
C TYR A 32 12.22 -3.20 10.60
N HIS A 33 12.65 -4.46 10.55
CA HIS A 33 11.76 -5.61 10.75
C HIS A 33 11.12 -5.60 12.14
N LYS A 34 11.91 -5.29 13.18
CA LYS A 34 11.44 -5.16 14.56
C LYS A 34 10.39 -4.07 14.71
N VAL A 35 10.65 -2.86 14.22
CA VAL A 35 9.71 -1.72 14.28
C VAL A 35 8.42 -2.03 13.52
N MET A 36 8.51 -2.72 12.38
CA MET A 36 7.35 -3.09 11.59
C MET A 36 6.49 -4.14 12.29
N GLU A 37 7.09 -5.15 12.91
CA GLU A 37 6.35 -6.15 13.70
C GLU A 37 5.70 -5.53 14.95
N GLU A 38 6.41 -4.67 15.66
CA GLU A 38 5.85 -3.94 16.81
C GLU A 38 4.63 -3.10 16.41
N ARG A 39 4.70 -2.38 15.27
CA ARG A 39 3.55 -1.62 14.74
C ARG A 39 2.39 -2.52 14.34
N LYS A 40 2.65 -3.69 13.72
CA LYS A 40 1.59 -4.65 13.39
C LYS A 40 0.88 -5.15 14.66
N ILE A 41 1.64 -5.48 15.69
CA ILE A 41 1.12 -5.94 16.98
C ILE A 41 0.32 -4.83 17.66
N GLU A 42 0.81 -3.59 17.66
CA GLU A 42 0.12 -2.45 18.28
C GLU A 42 -1.22 -2.13 17.59
N VAL A 43 -1.23 -2.12 16.26
CA VAL A 43 -2.46 -1.93 15.47
C VAL A 43 -3.48 -3.04 15.77
N GLN A 44 -3.03 -4.30 15.79
CA GLN A 44 -3.91 -5.42 16.16
C GLN A 44 -4.44 -5.29 17.59
N LYS A 45 -3.60 -4.88 18.54
CA LYS A 45 -4.01 -4.66 19.94
C LYS A 45 -5.05 -3.55 20.05
N LYS A 46 -4.87 -2.40 19.37
CA LYS A 46 -5.85 -1.29 19.35
C LYS A 46 -7.20 -1.71 18.75
N ILE A 47 -7.19 -2.53 17.69
CA ILE A 47 -8.42 -3.07 17.10
C ILE A 47 -9.12 -4.06 18.05
N ARG A 48 -8.35 -4.92 18.75
CA ARG A 48 -8.91 -5.86 19.73
C ARG A 48 -9.47 -5.15 20.96
N GLU A 49 -8.81 -4.08 21.41
CA GLU A 49 -9.22 -3.31 22.58
C GLU A 49 -10.47 -2.46 22.31
N SER A 50 -10.57 -1.84 21.13
CA SER A 50 -11.78 -1.11 20.70
C SER A 50 -13.00 -2.02 20.52
N LYS A 51 -12.81 -3.31 20.22
CA LYS A 51 -13.89 -4.33 20.25
C LYS A 51 -14.39 -4.68 21.65
N ARG A 52 -13.58 -4.50 22.70
CA ARG A 52 -13.94 -4.86 24.08
C ARG A 52 -14.66 -3.75 24.85
N ARG A 53 -14.78 -2.53 24.31
CA ARG A 53 -15.40 -1.38 25.00
C ARG A 53 -16.85 -1.07 24.62
N LYS A 54 -17.61 -2.00 24.01
CA LYS A 54 -19.05 -1.79 23.81
C LYS A 54 -19.86 -2.46 24.93
N PRO A 55 -20.63 -1.72 25.75
CA PRO A 55 -21.66 -2.34 26.57
C PRO A 55 -22.73 -2.93 25.65
N ALA A 56 -23.20 -4.14 25.96
CA ALA A 56 -24.31 -4.80 25.30
C ALA A 56 -25.62 -4.06 25.64
N GLY A 57 -25.85 -2.93 24.99
CA GLY A 57 -27.14 -2.25 25.01
C GLY A 57 -28.02 -2.87 23.93
N GLU A 58 -29.10 -3.55 24.34
CA GLU A 58 -30.16 -4.00 23.45
C GLU A 58 -30.88 -2.78 22.87
N TYR A 59 -30.39 -2.28 21.73
CA TYR A 59 -31.05 -1.20 21.02
C TYR A 59 -32.24 -1.79 20.26
N LYS A 60 -33.46 -1.42 20.64
CA LYS A 60 -34.67 -1.75 19.86
C LYS A 60 -34.68 -0.93 18.58
N LEU A 61 -33.92 -1.41 17.59
CA LEU A 61 -33.89 -0.86 16.24
C LEU A 61 -35.26 -1.09 15.61
N TYR A 62 -35.98 -0.02 15.32
CA TYR A 62 -37.23 -0.14 14.57
C TYR A 62 -36.93 -0.79 13.21
N VAL A 63 -37.53 -1.95 12.97
CA VAL A 63 -37.50 -2.61 11.66
C VAL A 63 -38.80 -2.26 10.93
N PRO A 64 -38.72 -1.53 9.81
CA PRO A 64 -39.88 -1.17 8.99
C PRO A 64 -40.72 -2.39 8.57
N PRO A 65 -42.05 -2.25 8.41
CA PRO A 65 -42.98 -3.37 8.25
C PRO A 65 -42.62 -4.32 7.09
N HIS A 66 -42.25 -3.74 5.94
CA HIS A 66 -41.87 -4.46 4.73
C HIS A 66 -40.56 -5.26 4.86
N LEU A 67 -39.76 -4.99 5.91
CA LEU A 67 -38.48 -5.65 6.17
C LEU A 67 -38.56 -6.76 7.22
N ARG A 68 -39.70 -6.91 7.92
CA ARG A 68 -39.87 -7.95 8.94
C ARG A 68 -39.97 -9.36 8.34
N ALA A 69 -40.76 -9.53 7.28
CA ALA A 69 -40.98 -10.84 6.63
C ALA A 69 -39.73 -11.42 5.96
N LYS A 70 -38.76 -10.58 5.57
CA LYS A 70 -37.55 -11.01 4.89
C LYS A 70 -36.52 -11.67 5.83
N ASN A 71 -36.60 -11.36 7.13
CA ASN A 71 -35.69 -11.93 8.13
C ASN A 71 -36.14 -13.31 8.62
N GLU A 72 -37.44 -13.59 8.67
CA GLU A 72 -37.95 -14.93 9.03
C GLU A 72 -37.57 -16.00 7.97
N ALA A 73 -37.45 -15.60 6.71
CA ALA A 73 -36.96 -16.47 5.64
C ALA A 73 -35.42 -16.65 5.62
N ALA A 74 -34.67 -15.84 6.37
CA ALA A 74 -33.21 -15.80 6.31
C ALA A 74 -32.51 -16.76 7.28
N ASP A 75 -33.21 -17.32 8.28
CA ASP A 75 -32.60 -18.23 9.26
C ASP A 75 -32.50 -19.70 8.80
N ALA A 76 -33.12 -20.06 7.66
CA ALA A 76 -33.11 -21.43 7.15
C ALA A 76 -32.02 -21.75 6.11
N ASN A 77 -31.24 -20.77 5.62
CA ASN A 77 -30.32 -21.01 4.50
C ASN A 77 -28.88 -20.55 4.78
N LYS A 78 -28.20 -21.22 5.72
CA LYS A 78 -26.73 -21.15 5.87
C LYS A 78 -26.10 -22.41 5.28
N LYS A 79 -25.86 -22.43 3.97
CA LYS A 79 -24.79 -23.21 3.31
C LYS A 79 -24.64 -22.80 1.84
N SER A 80 -23.84 -21.76 1.61
CA SER A 80 -23.00 -21.65 0.40
C SER A 80 -22.09 -20.43 0.53
N MET A 81 -20.78 -20.67 0.63
CA MET A 81 -19.78 -19.72 0.13
C MET A 81 -20.13 -19.39 -1.33
N PRO A 82 -20.08 -18.12 -1.73
CA PRO A 82 -18.90 -17.75 -2.49
C PRO A 82 -18.37 -16.33 -2.22
N ASP A 83 -17.06 -16.24 -2.43
CA ASP A 83 -16.34 -15.11 -3.01
C ASP A 83 -16.28 -13.80 -2.19
N ARG A 84 -15.13 -13.59 -1.53
CA ARG A 84 -14.71 -12.32 -0.94
C ARG A 84 -14.40 -11.29 -2.04
N ARG A 85 -15.39 -10.89 -2.82
CA ARG A 85 -15.39 -9.58 -3.46
C ARG A 85 -15.93 -8.59 -2.45
N ASN A 86 -15.04 -7.97 -1.68
CA ASN A 86 -15.31 -6.66 -1.11
C ASN A 86 -15.30 -5.67 -2.28
N PRO A 87 -16.44 -5.11 -2.70
CA PRO A 87 -16.38 -3.87 -3.47
C PRO A 87 -16.00 -2.80 -2.45
N CYS A 88 -14.78 -2.28 -2.52
CA CYS A 88 -14.48 -1.03 -1.83
C CYS A 88 -15.56 -0.02 -2.29
N PRO A 89 -16.37 0.55 -1.37
CA PRO A 89 -17.29 1.59 -1.79
C PRO A 89 -16.43 2.74 -2.27
N ALA A 90 -16.69 3.17 -3.50
CA ALA A 90 -16.08 4.36 -4.08
C ALA A 90 -16.38 5.53 -3.14
N ILE A 91 -15.43 5.85 -2.28
CA ILE A 91 -15.43 7.12 -1.56
C ILE A 91 -15.15 8.16 -2.63
N VAL A 92 -16.22 8.74 -3.15
CA VAL A 92 -16.22 9.96 -3.95
C VAL A 92 -15.75 11.08 -3.02
N ARG A 93 -14.43 11.13 -2.76
CA ARG A 93 -13.80 12.24 -2.06
C ARG A 93 -13.40 13.26 -3.10
N LYS A 94 -14.28 14.25 -3.22
CA LYS A 94 -14.04 15.64 -3.60
C LYS A 94 -12.54 15.94 -3.75
N ALA A 95 -12.12 16.09 -5.00
CA ALA A 95 -10.82 16.68 -5.31
C ALA A 95 -10.82 18.10 -4.74
N SER A 96 -10.04 18.32 -3.68
CA SER A 96 -9.58 19.65 -3.34
C SER A 96 -8.70 20.10 -4.49
N ALA A 97 -9.23 20.95 -5.36
CA ALA A 97 -8.46 21.62 -6.38
C ALA A 97 -7.40 22.48 -5.68
N PRO A 98 -6.08 22.21 -5.85
CA PRO A 98 -5.10 23.24 -5.58
C PRO A 98 -5.28 24.35 -6.63
N ALA A 99 -4.96 25.57 -6.21
CA ALA A 99 -5.11 26.83 -6.94
C ALA A 99 -4.77 26.76 -8.44
N SER A 100 -5.38 27.67 -9.21
CA SER A 100 -5.39 27.79 -10.67
C SER A 100 -4.02 27.76 -11.37
N ILE A 101 -3.36 26.62 -11.39
CA ILE A 101 -2.20 26.39 -12.24
C ILE A 101 -2.75 25.80 -13.55
N PRO A 102 -2.54 26.43 -14.71
CA PRO A 102 -3.00 25.88 -15.97
C PRO A 102 -2.36 24.51 -16.21
N PRO A 103 -3.10 23.53 -16.76
CA PRO A 103 -2.56 22.23 -17.09
C PRO A 103 -1.47 22.41 -18.14
N ARG A 104 -0.24 22.02 -17.78
CA ARG A 104 0.93 22.10 -18.66
C ARG A 104 1.64 20.75 -18.68
N PRO A 105 2.12 20.30 -19.86
CA PRO A 105 2.93 19.10 -19.93
C PRO A 105 4.25 19.35 -19.23
N VAL A 106 4.62 18.45 -18.30
CA VAL A 106 5.90 18.51 -17.59
C VAL A 106 6.95 17.73 -18.37
N PHE A 107 6.61 16.53 -18.83
CA PHE A 107 7.51 15.69 -19.63
C PHE A 107 6.77 14.61 -20.41
N LEU A 108 7.47 14.01 -21.38
CA LEU A 108 7.01 12.84 -22.14
C LEU A 108 7.60 11.57 -21.53
N LEU A 109 6.75 10.72 -21.00
CA LEU A 109 7.10 9.42 -20.49
C LEU A 109 7.13 8.41 -21.64
N ASN A 110 8.32 7.88 -21.94
CA ASN A 110 8.49 6.76 -22.86
C ASN A 110 8.29 5.46 -22.09
N LEU A 111 7.25 4.72 -22.43
CA LEU A 111 6.83 3.54 -21.69
C LEU A 111 6.90 2.30 -22.57
N LYS A 112 7.75 1.34 -22.18
CA LYS A 112 7.87 0.05 -22.86
C LYS A 112 6.87 -0.94 -22.30
N LYS A 113 5.99 -1.46 -23.16
CA LYS A 113 5.05 -2.53 -22.82
C LYS A 113 5.74 -3.89 -22.78
N ASN A 114 5.07 -4.84 -22.14
CA ASN A 114 5.41 -6.27 -22.21
C ASN A 114 5.34 -6.85 -23.64
N SER A 115 4.49 -6.28 -24.51
CA SER A 115 4.35 -6.67 -25.92
C SER A 115 5.53 -6.24 -26.81
N GLY A 116 6.48 -5.47 -26.28
CA GLY A 116 7.59 -4.88 -27.04
C GLY A 116 7.32 -3.47 -27.58
N ASP A 117 6.06 -3.05 -27.65
CA ASP A 117 5.69 -1.70 -28.09
C ASP A 117 6.14 -0.63 -27.10
N THR A 118 6.56 0.52 -27.62
CA THR A 118 6.79 1.75 -26.84
C THR A 118 5.63 2.73 -27.02
N VAL A 119 5.21 3.38 -25.95
CA VAL A 119 4.15 4.40 -25.96
C VAL A 119 4.63 5.64 -25.23
N ASP A 120 4.42 6.78 -25.85
CA ASP A 120 4.75 8.08 -25.28
C ASP A 120 3.52 8.69 -24.62
N ILE A 121 3.67 9.07 -23.36
CA ILE A 121 2.60 9.63 -22.54
C ILE A 121 3.03 11.01 -22.06
N ALA A 122 2.28 12.04 -22.45
CA ALA A 122 2.48 13.38 -21.91
C ALA A 122 1.96 13.42 -20.46
N VAL A 123 2.88 13.60 -19.51
CA VAL A 123 2.55 13.72 -18.09
C VAL A 123 2.32 15.19 -17.76
N MET A 124 1.15 15.49 -17.22
CA MET A 124 0.73 16.85 -16.87
C MET A 124 1.11 17.20 -15.44
N ASN A 125 1.24 18.49 -15.14
CA ASN A 125 1.48 18.99 -13.78
C ASN A 125 0.32 18.70 -12.80
N THR A 126 -0.89 18.53 -13.33
CA THR A 126 -2.09 18.16 -12.57
C THR A 126 -2.22 16.65 -12.35
N ASP A 127 -1.41 15.84 -13.02
CA ASP A 127 -1.55 14.39 -12.95
C ASP A 127 -1.05 13.85 -11.62
N ASN A 128 -1.85 12.94 -11.06
CA ASN A 128 -1.46 12.20 -9.87
C ASN A 128 -0.72 10.93 -10.30
N ALA A 129 0.56 10.81 -9.92
CA ALA A 129 1.41 9.68 -10.27
C ALA A 129 0.79 8.31 -9.91
N ALA A 130 0.13 8.19 -8.77
CA ALA A 130 -0.51 6.94 -8.34
C ALA A 130 -1.68 6.55 -9.24
N ARG A 131 -2.49 7.53 -9.68
CA ARG A 131 -3.61 7.28 -10.60
C ARG A 131 -3.11 6.93 -11.99
N LEU A 132 -2.17 7.72 -12.51
CA LEU A 132 -1.59 7.53 -13.84
C LEU A 132 -0.90 6.15 -13.95
N ALA A 133 -0.04 5.79 -13.00
CA ALA A 133 0.62 4.49 -12.99
C ALA A 133 -0.37 3.31 -12.97
N LYS A 134 -1.46 3.43 -12.20
CA LYS A 134 -2.48 2.38 -12.08
C LYS A 134 -3.40 2.30 -13.30
N GLU A 135 -3.57 3.41 -14.02
CA GLU A 135 -4.27 3.43 -15.30
C GLU A 135 -3.41 2.77 -16.38
N LEU A 136 -2.13 3.15 -16.47
CA LEU A 136 -1.17 2.57 -17.41
C LEU A 136 -0.97 1.08 -17.17
N GLY A 137 -0.91 0.66 -15.92
CA GLY A 137 -0.83 -0.76 -15.59
C GLY A 137 -2.04 -1.57 -16.04
N ARG A 138 -3.25 -1.02 -15.92
CA ARG A 138 -4.47 -1.67 -16.43
C ARG A 138 -4.54 -1.68 -17.96
N LYS A 139 -4.08 -0.60 -18.61
CA LYS A 139 -4.06 -0.49 -20.08
C LYS A 139 -3.00 -1.37 -20.74
N HIS A 140 -1.85 -1.57 -20.09
CA HIS A 140 -0.70 -2.27 -20.67
C HIS A 140 -0.40 -3.62 -20.00
N GLY A 141 -1.20 -4.04 -19.03
CA GLY A 141 -1.07 -5.34 -18.37
C GLY A 141 0.17 -5.47 -17.51
N PHE A 142 0.56 -4.40 -16.80
CA PHE A 142 1.68 -4.45 -15.86
C PHE A 142 1.31 -5.17 -14.56
N THR A 143 2.31 -5.80 -13.96
CA THR A 143 2.17 -6.40 -12.62
C THR A 143 2.05 -5.31 -11.56
N ASP A 144 1.54 -5.66 -10.37
CA ASP A 144 1.38 -4.70 -9.28
C ASP A 144 2.74 -4.09 -8.86
N ASP A 145 3.80 -4.89 -8.88
CA ASP A 145 5.17 -4.43 -8.63
C ASP A 145 5.66 -3.44 -9.69
N GLN A 146 5.40 -3.71 -10.98
CA GLN A 146 5.74 -2.79 -12.07
C GLN A 146 4.95 -1.48 -11.96
N CYS A 147 3.66 -1.54 -11.59
CA CYS A 147 2.83 -0.37 -11.34
C CYS A 147 3.39 0.45 -10.17
N ARG A 148 3.85 -0.22 -9.12
CA ARG A 148 4.47 0.42 -7.96
C ARG A 148 5.78 1.10 -8.33
N MET A 149 6.62 0.43 -9.11
CA MET A 149 7.87 1.02 -9.60
C MET A 149 7.61 2.24 -10.49
N LEU A 150 6.67 2.12 -11.42
CA LEU A 150 6.26 3.22 -12.30
C LEU A 150 5.78 4.44 -11.50
N ARG A 151 4.99 4.21 -10.44
CA ARG A 151 4.55 5.29 -9.54
C ARG A 151 5.73 6.02 -8.91
N LEU A 152 6.67 5.28 -8.32
CA LEU A 152 7.83 5.87 -7.64
C LEU A 152 8.70 6.68 -8.61
N THR A 153 8.88 6.18 -9.83
CA THR A 153 9.59 6.90 -10.90
C THR A 153 8.85 8.18 -11.28
N LEU A 154 7.54 8.13 -11.46
CA LEU A 154 6.73 9.31 -11.77
C LEU A 154 6.76 10.36 -10.64
N GLU A 155 6.66 9.93 -9.38
CA GLU A 155 6.74 10.83 -8.22
C GLU A 155 8.09 11.56 -8.19
N ARG A 156 9.19 10.83 -8.38
CA ARG A 156 10.54 11.40 -8.44
C ARG A 156 10.70 12.37 -9.60
N GLU A 157 10.29 11.99 -10.81
CA GLU A 157 10.44 12.84 -12.00
C GLU A 157 9.57 14.10 -11.93
N LEU A 158 8.34 13.97 -11.41
CA LEU A 158 7.48 15.12 -11.17
C LEU A 158 8.10 16.06 -10.14
N GLU A 159 8.55 15.54 -8.99
CA GLU A 159 9.19 16.36 -7.96
C GLU A 159 10.45 17.05 -8.48
N ALA A 160 11.31 16.35 -9.22
CA ALA A 160 12.54 16.92 -9.78
C ALA A 160 12.30 18.04 -10.80
N ARG A 161 11.17 18.03 -11.51
CA ARG A 161 10.83 19.02 -12.55
C ARG A 161 9.87 20.11 -12.06
N LEU A 162 9.14 19.86 -10.97
CA LEU A 162 8.28 20.84 -10.30
C LEU A 162 9.03 21.60 -9.19
N ALA A 163 10.16 21.07 -8.69
CA ALA A 163 11.04 21.78 -7.80
C ALA A 163 11.73 22.95 -8.55
N PRO A 164 11.64 24.19 -8.03
CA PRO A 164 12.26 25.37 -8.62
C PRO A 164 13.78 25.39 -8.49
#